data_AF-A0A4U1I442-F1
#
_entry.id   AF-A0A4U1I442-F1
#
_cell.length_a   1.000
_cell.length_b   1.000
_cell.length_c   1.000
_cell.angle_alpha   90.00
_cell.angle_beta   90.00
_cell.angle_gamma   90.00
#
_symmetry.space_group_name_H-M   'P 1'
#
loop_
_entity.id
_entity.type
_entity.pdbx_description
1 polymer ?
#
loop_
_entity_poly.entity_id
_entity_poly.type
_entity_poly.pdbx_seq_one_letter_code
_entity_poly.pdbx_strand_id
1 'polypeptide(L)'
;MLMRTVPARQGAQWIADGWALFRLHPWIWIALGVIDLLVSLILDSIPYASALTSVFAVLWTGGMAAAAERCRTTGFVRIADVADGMRAKLQPLFAAALFALLVTIVCDLSGSRVEDSFSLLLKTVPSQQVAGVWHDVPWLSLLVYLVAAVGGTMALWLAPTLIVLADAAPVDALKASFAAACRNVWPTLIYGLIVAGLAIASLVTLGLGLLVIVPLLYLSSFAACRELFTLESPESS
;
A
#
# COMPACT_ATOMS: atom_id res chain seq x y z
N MET A 1 15.50 -6.86 -13.60
CA MET A 1 15.15 -6.91 -12.16
C MET A 1 15.70 -8.19 -11.54
N LEU A 2 16.75 -8.09 -10.73
CA LEU A 2 17.25 -9.22 -9.93
C LEU A 2 16.77 -9.07 -8.49
N MET A 3 16.13 -10.10 -7.94
CA MET A 3 15.65 -10.14 -6.56
C MET A 3 16.77 -10.59 -5.62
N ARG A 4 16.96 -9.85 -4.52
CA ARG A 4 17.95 -10.16 -3.49
C ARG A 4 17.30 -10.70 -2.23
N THR A 5 17.99 -11.60 -1.55
CA THR A 5 17.67 -12.03 -0.19
C THR A 5 18.50 -11.21 0.80
N VAL A 6 17.85 -10.54 1.75
CA VAL A 6 18.52 -9.63 2.69
C VAL A 6 18.40 -10.13 4.14
N PRO A 7 19.38 -9.83 5.01
CA PRO A 7 19.34 -10.23 6.40
C PRO A 7 18.18 -9.56 7.16
N ALA A 8 17.74 -10.18 8.26
CA ALA A 8 16.60 -9.70 9.05
C ALA A 8 16.74 -8.23 9.53
N ARG A 9 17.96 -7.79 9.86
CA ARG A 9 18.28 -6.42 10.28
C ARG A 9 17.86 -5.35 9.26
N GLN A 10 17.74 -5.73 7.99
CA GLN A 10 17.45 -4.82 6.90
C GLN A 10 16.07 -4.17 7.02
N GLY A 11 15.10 -4.85 7.66
CA GLY A 11 13.79 -4.28 7.95
C GLY A 11 13.84 -2.98 8.75
N ALA A 12 14.80 -2.86 9.68
CA ALA A 12 15.03 -1.63 10.44
C ALA A 12 15.80 -0.57 9.63
N GLN A 13 16.69 -1.01 8.73
CA GLN A 13 17.46 -0.11 7.87
C GLN A 13 16.56 0.60 6.86
N TRP A 14 15.55 -0.07 6.30
CA TRP A 14 14.57 0.57 5.41
C TRP A 14 13.87 1.77 6.03
N ILE A 15 13.58 1.70 7.34
CA ILE A 15 12.97 2.81 8.09
C ILE A 15 14.00 3.92 8.31
N ALA A 16 15.25 3.57 8.63
CA ALA A 16 16.33 4.55 8.78
C ALA A 16 16.63 5.29 7.46
N ASP A 17 16.64 4.58 6.33
CA ASP A 17 16.85 5.15 4.99
C ASP A 17 15.66 6.03 4.58
N GLY A 18 14.44 5.58 4.86
CA GLY A 18 13.24 6.40 4.68
C GLY A 18 13.28 7.67 5.51
N TRP A 19 13.76 7.59 6.77
CA TRP A 19 13.92 8.72 7.65
C TRP A 19 15.01 9.70 7.16
N ALA A 20 16.09 9.20 6.57
CA ALA A 20 17.12 10.02 5.96
C ALA A 20 16.55 10.87 4.81
N LEU A 21 15.72 10.28 3.94
CA LEU A 21 15.03 11.00 2.86
C LEU A 21 13.99 11.99 3.40
N PHE A 22 13.27 11.62 4.47
CA PHE A 22 12.28 12.49 5.10
C PHE A 22 12.92 13.77 5.63
N ARG A 23 14.08 13.65 6.28
CA ARG A 23 14.82 14.77 6.89
C ARG A 23 15.36 15.80 5.89
N LEU A 24 15.47 15.46 4.60
CA LEU A 24 15.91 16.41 3.57
C LEU A 24 14.87 17.52 3.35
N HIS A 25 13.59 17.15 3.26
CA HIS A 25 12.47 18.07 2.98
C HIS A 25 11.23 17.73 3.82
N PRO A 26 11.30 17.81 5.16
CA PRO A 26 10.25 17.28 6.04
C PRO A 26 8.90 17.94 5.81
N TRP A 27 8.88 19.24 5.52
CA TRP A 27 7.64 19.99 5.28
C TRP A 27 6.88 19.53 4.04
N ILE A 28 7.60 19.14 2.98
CA ILE A 28 6.98 18.67 1.74
C ILE A 28 6.42 17.27 1.94
N TRP A 29 7.15 16.41 2.65
CA TRP A 29 6.67 15.08 3.00
C TRP A 29 5.46 15.10 3.94
N ILE A 30 5.44 16.00 4.92
CA ILE A 30 4.27 16.22 5.78
C ILE A 30 3.10 16.72 4.93
N ALA A 31 3.31 17.69 4.04
CA ALA A 31 2.25 18.18 3.16
C ALA A 31 1.66 17.06 2.28
N LEU A 32 2.52 16.19 1.72
CA LEU A 32 2.09 15.01 0.97
C LEU A 32 1.31 14.03 1.85
N GLY A 33 1.78 13.75 3.07
CA GLY A 33 1.05 12.92 4.03
C GLY A 33 -0.30 13.50 4.43
N VAL A 34 -0.41 14.82 4.57
CA VAL A 34 -1.68 15.51 4.83
C VAL A 34 -2.63 15.39 3.64
N ILE A 35 -2.13 15.54 2.42
CA ILE A 35 -2.94 15.37 1.20
C ILE A 35 -3.48 13.94 1.13
N ASP A 36 -2.63 12.94 1.36
CA ASP A 36 -3.01 11.53 1.41
C ASP A 36 -4.12 11.26 2.43
N LEU A 37 -3.94 11.76 3.66
CA LEU A 37 -4.90 11.61 4.74
C LEU A 37 -6.24 12.26 4.38
N LEU A 38 -6.23 13.51 3.90
CA LEU A 38 -7.45 14.24 3.56
C LEU A 38 -8.21 13.57 2.41
N VAL A 39 -7.51 13.15 1.35
CA VAL A 39 -8.14 12.47 0.22
C VAL A 39 -8.72 11.13 0.65
N SER A 40 -7.99 10.36 1.45
CA SER A 40 -8.46 9.08 1.98
C SER A 40 -9.70 9.26 2.85
N LEU A 41 -9.71 10.23 3.78
CA LEU A 41 -10.86 10.53 4.62
C LEU A 41 -12.10 10.97 3.82
N ILE A 42 -11.91 11.78 2.77
CA ILE A 42 -13.01 12.22 1.89
C ILE A 42 -13.59 11.03 1.14
N LEU A 43 -12.74 10.17 0.57
CA LEU A 43 -13.19 9.00 -0.19
C LEU A 43 -13.89 7.97 0.71
N ASP A 44 -13.38 7.74 1.91
CA ASP A 44 -14.00 6.81 2.88
C ASP A 44 -15.32 7.34 3.45
N SER A 45 -15.53 8.67 3.45
CA SER A 45 -16.79 9.29 3.88
C SER A 45 -17.93 9.08 2.88
N ILE A 46 -17.63 8.71 1.64
CA ILE A 46 -18.62 8.51 0.58
C ILE A 46 -18.92 7.01 0.46
N PRO A 47 -20.15 6.56 0.78
CA PRO A 47 -20.56 5.17 0.60
C PRO A 47 -20.32 4.69 -0.84
N TYR A 48 -19.86 3.46 -1.01
CA TYR A 48 -19.47 2.83 -2.29
C TYR A 48 -18.24 3.43 -2.98
N ALA A 49 -17.90 4.70 -2.73
CA ALA A 49 -16.64 5.29 -3.19
C ALA A 49 -15.45 4.89 -2.31
N SER A 50 -15.69 4.28 -1.15
CA SER A 50 -14.65 3.64 -0.32
C SER A 50 -13.86 2.58 -1.07
N ALA A 51 -14.38 1.98 -2.14
CA ALA A 51 -13.60 1.07 -2.98
C ALA A 51 -12.54 1.81 -3.82
N LEU A 52 -12.75 3.10 -4.12
CA LEU A 52 -11.79 3.92 -4.86
C LEU A 52 -10.58 4.31 -4.00
N THR A 53 -10.62 4.14 -2.67
CA THR A 53 -9.44 4.41 -1.83
C THR A 53 -8.30 3.45 -2.15
N SER A 54 -8.58 2.19 -2.49
CA SER A 54 -7.53 1.25 -2.88
C SER A 54 -6.89 1.63 -4.22
N VAL A 55 -7.70 2.15 -5.15
CA VAL A 55 -7.20 2.69 -6.42
C VAL A 55 -6.32 3.90 -6.14
N PHE A 56 -6.81 4.88 -5.37
CA PHE A 56 -6.05 6.05 -4.97
C PHE A 56 -4.74 5.66 -4.28
N ALA A 57 -4.77 4.73 -3.33
CA ALA A 57 -3.59 4.28 -2.60
C ALA A 57 -2.50 3.72 -3.52
N VAL A 58 -2.85 2.92 -4.55
CA VAL A 58 -1.88 2.41 -5.52
C VAL A 58 -1.27 3.53 -6.36
N LEU A 59 -2.10 4.41 -6.91
CA LEU A 59 -1.63 5.53 -7.71
C LEU A 59 -0.75 6.48 -6.89
N TRP A 60 -1.17 6.77 -5.66
CA TRP A 60 -0.45 7.61 -4.71
C TRP A 60 0.87 7.00 -4.29
N THR A 61 0.91 5.69 -4.00
CA THR A 61 2.16 4.97 -3.70
C THR A 61 3.15 5.07 -4.86
N GLY A 62 2.68 4.91 -6.10
CA GLY A 62 3.51 5.10 -7.29
C GLY A 62 4.05 6.53 -7.43
N GLY A 63 3.19 7.54 -7.22
CA GLY A 63 3.60 8.94 -7.24
C GLY A 63 4.61 9.28 -6.14
N MET A 64 4.38 8.79 -4.92
CA MET A 64 5.30 8.94 -3.77
C MET A 64 6.66 8.30 -4.06
N ALA A 65 6.70 7.14 -4.70
CA ALA A 65 7.93 6.50 -5.13
C ALA A 65 8.69 7.35 -6.17
N ALA A 66 8.00 7.95 -7.13
CA ALA A 66 8.63 8.86 -8.10
C ALA A 66 9.22 10.11 -7.42
N ALA A 67 8.48 10.71 -6.48
CA ALA A 67 8.96 11.84 -5.69
C ALA A 67 10.17 11.47 -4.82
N ALA A 68 10.18 10.26 -4.24
CA ALA A 68 11.29 9.75 -3.45
C ALA A 68 12.55 9.55 -4.31
N GLU A 69 12.40 9.03 -5.52
CA GLU A 69 13.52 8.87 -6.46
C GLU A 69 14.08 10.21 -6.95
N ARG A 70 13.21 11.19 -7.22
CA ARG A 70 13.66 12.56 -7.53
C ARG A 70 14.37 13.22 -6.36
N CYS A 71 13.85 13.08 -5.14
CA CYS A 71 14.48 13.60 -3.92
C CYS A 71 15.88 13.01 -3.75
N ARG A 72 16.03 11.71 -4.00
CA ARG A 72 17.31 11.00 -3.90
C ARG A 72 18.33 11.43 -4.95
N THR A 73 17.89 11.64 -6.20
CA THR A 73 18.79 11.94 -7.34
C THR A 73 19.14 13.42 -7.44
N THR A 74 18.18 14.30 -7.19
CA THR A 74 18.34 15.76 -7.36
C THR A 74 18.49 16.51 -6.04
N GLY A 75 18.16 15.87 -4.89
CA GLY A 75 18.13 16.54 -3.60
C GLY A 75 16.92 17.46 -3.39
N PHE A 76 16.02 17.56 -4.37
CA PHE A 76 14.82 18.40 -4.31
C PHE A 76 13.57 17.56 -4.54
N VAL A 77 12.49 17.93 -3.85
CA VAL A 77 11.17 17.34 -4.01
C VAL A 77 10.11 18.44 -4.05
N ARG A 78 9.08 18.26 -4.86
CA ARG A 78 7.91 19.12 -4.96
C ARG A 78 6.66 18.27 -4.89
N ILE A 79 5.56 18.88 -4.43
CA ILE A 79 4.25 18.20 -4.42
C ILE A 79 3.84 17.77 -5.83
N ALA A 80 4.21 18.56 -6.85
CA ALA A 80 3.96 18.25 -8.25
C ALA A 80 4.67 16.97 -8.74
N ASP A 81 5.81 16.60 -8.13
CA ASP A 81 6.56 15.41 -8.56
C ASP A 81 5.77 14.11 -8.35
N VAL A 82 4.90 14.06 -7.34
CA VAL A 82 3.99 12.93 -7.11
C VAL A 82 2.98 12.83 -8.25
N ALA A 83 2.38 13.96 -8.63
CA ALA A 83 1.41 14.01 -9.71
C ALA A 83 2.06 13.71 -11.08
N ASP A 84 3.26 14.22 -11.31
CA ASP A 84 4.03 13.97 -12.54
C ASP A 84 4.46 12.51 -12.65
N GLY A 85 4.92 11.91 -11.55
CA GLY A 85 5.28 10.50 -11.49
C GLY A 85 4.08 9.58 -11.72
N MET A 86 2.95 9.90 -11.09
CA MET A 86 1.68 9.21 -11.33
C MET A 86 1.29 9.32 -12.81
N ARG A 87 1.31 10.53 -13.39
CA ARG A 87 0.95 10.79 -14.80
C ARG A 87 1.85 10.06 -15.79
N ALA A 88 3.16 10.02 -15.54
CA ALA A 88 4.13 9.37 -16.43
C ALA A 88 3.89 7.86 -16.56
N LYS A 89 3.43 7.19 -15.50
CA LYS A 89 3.16 5.75 -15.47
C LYS A 89 1.70 5.43 -15.12
N LEU A 90 0.77 6.30 -15.54
CA LEU A 90 -0.65 6.18 -15.21
C LEU A 90 -1.26 4.86 -15.69
N GLN A 91 -0.97 4.46 -16.93
CA GLN A 91 -1.54 3.24 -17.53
C GLN A 91 -1.16 1.96 -16.75
N PRO A 92 0.14 1.67 -16.50
CA PRO A 92 0.50 0.48 -15.72
C PRO A 92 0.12 0.59 -14.24
N LEU A 93 0.16 1.80 -13.64
CA LEU A 93 -0.33 2.00 -12.26
C LEU A 93 -1.83 1.74 -12.15
N PHE A 94 -2.62 2.17 -13.12
CA PHE A 94 -4.07 1.95 -13.13
C PHE A 94 -4.41 0.46 -13.27
N ALA A 95 -3.62 -0.30 -14.03
CA ALA A 95 -3.78 -1.76 -14.10
C ALA A 95 -3.48 -2.45 -12.75
N ALA A 96 -2.45 -2.01 -12.02
CA ALA A 96 -2.20 -2.49 -10.66
C ALA A 96 -3.28 -2.03 -9.67
N ALA A 97 -3.83 -0.84 -9.86
CA ALA A 97 -4.92 -0.29 -9.08
C ALA A 97 -6.23 -1.07 -9.29
N LEU A 98 -6.48 -1.54 -10.51
CA LEU A 98 -7.61 -2.43 -10.80
C LEU A 98 -7.48 -3.77 -10.07
N PHE A 99 -6.26 -4.31 -9.94
CA PHE A 99 -6.01 -5.48 -9.11
C PHE A 99 -6.28 -5.20 -7.64
N ALA A 100 -5.86 -4.03 -7.12
CA ALA A 100 -6.18 -3.61 -5.76
C ALA A 100 -7.69 -3.47 -5.53
N LEU A 101 -8.41 -2.90 -6.50
CA LEU A 101 -9.86 -2.82 -6.48
C LEU A 101 -10.50 -4.20 -6.42
N LEU A 102 -10.03 -5.15 -7.22
CA LEU A 102 -10.52 -6.53 -7.20
C LEU A 102 -10.28 -7.18 -5.83
N VAL A 103 -9.10 -7.01 -5.24
CA VAL A 103 -8.81 -7.49 -3.88
C VAL A 103 -9.76 -6.87 -2.87
N THR A 104 -9.96 -5.55 -2.92
CA THR A 104 -10.89 -4.85 -2.02
C THR A 104 -12.32 -5.35 -2.17
N ILE A 105 -12.80 -5.55 -3.40
CA ILE A 105 -14.14 -6.11 -3.67
C ILE A 105 -14.26 -7.52 -3.09
N VAL A 106 -13.26 -8.38 -3.28
CA VAL A 106 -13.26 -9.73 -2.71
C VAL A 106 -13.28 -9.68 -1.18
N CYS A 107 -12.50 -8.79 -0.56
CA CYS A 107 -12.50 -8.60 0.89
C CYS A 107 -13.84 -8.07 1.41
N ASP A 108 -14.44 -7.10 0.71
CA ASP A 108 -15.75 -6.54 1.06
C ASP A 108 -16.88 -7.58 0.89
N LEU A 109 -16.77 -8.45 -0.11
CA LEU A 109 -17.72 -9.54 -0.37
C LEU A 109 -17.54 -10.76 0.57
N SER A 110 -16.37 -10.92 1.18
CA SER A 110 -16.08 -12.03 2.12
C SER A 110 -16.14 -11.62 3.59
N GLY A 111 -16.15 -10.32 3.87
CA GLY A 111 -16.28 -9.74 5.20
C GLY A 111 -17.69 -9.30 5.56
N SER A 112 -17.80 -8.49 6.62
CA SER A 112 -19.07 -8.01 7.21
C SER A 112 -19.89 -7.06 6.32
N ARG A 113 -19.31 -6.48 5.26
CA ARG A 113 -20.05 -5.56 4.37
C ARG A 113 -21.14 -6.23 3.54
N VAL A 114 -21.06 -7.55 3.32
CA VAL A 114 -22.18 -8.32 2.75
C VAL A 114 -23.34 -8.38 3.73
N GLU A 115 -23.09 -8.57 5.02
CA GLU A 115 -24.14 -8.60 6.05
C GLU A 115 -24.88 -7.25 6.10
N ASP A 116 -24.14 -6.12 6.05
CA ASP A 116 -24.72 -4.78 6.08
C ASP A 116 -25.44 -4.39 4.77
N SER A 117 -24.86 -4.69 3.60
CA SER A 117 -25.45 -4.34 2.30
C SER A 117 -26.66 -5.23 1.97
N PHE A 118 -26.62 -6.49 2.37
CA PHE A 118 -27.71 -7.44 2.12
C PHE A 118 -28.84 -7.28 3.14
N SER A 119 -28.56 -6.93 4.41
CA SER A 119 -29.60 -6.57 5.38
C SER A 119 -30.37 -5.32 4.97
N LEU A 120 -29.73 -4.33 4.32
CA LEU A 120 -30.40 -3.19 3.72
C LEU A 120 -31.31 -3.57 2.53
N LEU A 121 -30.88 -4.51 1.68
CA LEU A 121 -31.69 -5.05 0.58
C LEU A 121 -32.85 -5.95 1.07
N LEU A 122 -32.68 -6.62 2.21
CA LEU A 122 -33.63 -7.54 2.81
C LEU A 122 -34.52 -6.92 3.88
N LYS A 123 -34.52 -5.59 4.08
CA LYS A 123 -35.57 -4.93 4.86
C LYS A 123 -36.99 -5.15 4.29
N THR A 124 -37.13 -5.83 3.15
CA THR A 124 -38.37 -6.34 2.56
C THR A 124 -38.67 -7.83 2.84
N VAL A 125 -37.79 -8.56 3.52
CA VAL A 125 -37.93 -9.99 3.84
C VAL A 125 -37.65 -10.22 5.33
N PRO A 126 -38.53 -10.94 6.08
CA PRO A 126 -38.35 -11.15 7.52
C PRO A 126 -36.97 -11.74 7.84
N SER A 127 -36.25 -11.05 8.72
CA SER A 127 -34.83 -11.20 9.06
C SER A 127 -34.41 -12.53 9.70
N GLN A 128 -35.26 -13.57 9.67
CA GLN A 128 -34.99 -14.88 10.28
C GLN A 128 -34.58 -15.97 9.28
N GLN A 129 -34.83 -15.81 7.98
CA GLN A 129 -34.51 -16.86 6.99
C GLN A 129 -33.20 -16.63 6.22
N VAL A 130 -32.64 -15.43 6.26
CA VAL A 130 -31.40 -15.11 5.54
C VAL A 130 -30.17 -15.21 6.45
N ALA A 131 -30.39 -15.14 7.76
CA ALA A 131 -29.38 -15.41 8.78
C ALA A 131 -28.87 -16.88 8.78
N GLY A 132 -29.49 -17.78 8.00
CA GLY A 132 -29.16 -19.20 7.96
C GLY A 132 -28.28 -19.66 6.80
N VAL A 133 -28.02 -18.85 5.76
CA VAL A 133 -27.24 -19.31 4.58
C VAL A 133 -25.74 -19.33 4.84
N TRP A 134 -25.25 -18.53 5.80
CA TRP A 134 -23.82 -18.40 6.10
C TRP A 134 -23.44 -18.87 7.51
N HIS A 135 -24.42 -19.28 8.30
CA HIS A 135 -24.20 -19.68 9.69
C HIS A 135 -23.32 -20.94 9.83
N ASP A 136 -23.23 -21.75 8.76
CA ASP A 136 -22.48 -23.02 8.73
C ASP A 136 -21.13 -22.97 7.99
N VAL A 137 -20.71 -21.84 7.41
CA VAL A 137 -19.37 -21.71 6.79
C VAL A 137 -18.60 -20.42 7.11
N PRO A 138 -18.61 -19.91 8.36
CA PRO A 138 -17.88 -18.68 8.71
C PRO A 138 -16.36 -18.81 8.54
N TRP A 139 -15.80 -20.02 8.65
CA TRP A 139 -14.37 -20.26 8.54
C TRP A 139 -13.84 -20.15 7.11
N LEU A 140 -14.63 -20.53 6.09
CA LEU A 140 -14.22 -20.44 4.69
C LEU A 140 -14.22 -18.99 4.21
N SER A 141 -15.24 -18.20 4.60
CA SER A 141 -15.28 -16.78 4.30
C SER A 141 -14.11 -16.04 4.95
N LEU A 142 -13.82 -16.35 6.21
CA LEU A 142 -12.65 -15.84 6.92
C LEU A 142 -11.34 -16.23 6.23
N LEU A 143 -11.21 -17.49 5.78
CA LEU A 143 -10.02 -17.95 5.08
C LEU A 143 -9.83 -17.22 3.75
N VAL A 144 -10.90 -17.05 2.96
CA VAL A 144 -10.88 -16.30 1.69
C VAL A 144 -10.49 -14.85 1.95
N TYR A 145 -11.08 -14.20 2.95
CA TYR A 145 -10.73 -12.84 3.37
C TYR A 145 -9.24 -12.74 3.74
N LEU A 146 -8.74 -13.62 4.60
CA LEU A 146 -7.35 -13.60 5.04
C LEU A 146 -6.38 -13.83 3.88
N VAL A 147 -6.66 -14.78 3.00
CA VAL A 147 -5.82 -15.04 1.82
C VAL A 147 -5.81 -13.85 0.87
N ALA A 148 -6.97 -13.24 0.60
CA ALA A 148 -7.08 -12.08 -0.26
C ALA A 148 -6.39 -10.85 0.36
N ALA A 149 -6.62 -10.57 1.65
CA ALA A 149 -6.05 -9.43 2.34
C ALA A 149 -4.52 -9.55 2.48
N VAL A 150 -4.02 -10.69 2.97
CA VAL A 150 -2.57 -10.90 3.15
C VAL A 150 -1.88 -11.01 1.80
N GLY A 151 -2.40 -11.83 0.89
CA GLY A 151 -1.82 -12.01 -0.44
C GLY A 151 -1.85 -10.73 -1.27
N GLY A 152 -2.95 -9.98 -1.22
CA GLY A 152 -3.11 -8.68 -1.86
C GLY A 152 -2.15 -7.65 -1.30
N THR A 153 -2.03 -7.55 0.02
CA THR A 153 -1.07 -6.63 0.67
C THR A 153 0.36 -6.96 0.26
N MET A 154 0.76 -8.24 0.27
CA MET A 154 2.09 -8.67 -0.16
C MET A 154 2.36 -8.37 -1.64
N ALA A 155 1.36 -8.54 -2.51
CA ALA A 155 1.48 -8.25 -3.92
C ALA A 155 1.54 -6.74 -4.21
N LEU A 156 0.78 -5.93 -3.48
CA LEU A 156 0.65 -4.49 -3.73
C LEU A 156 1.67 -3.64 -2.97
N TRP A 157 2.36 -4.19 -1.97
CA TRP A 157 3.30 -3.42 -1.16
C TRP A 157 4.44 -2.80 -1.98
N LEU A 158 5.07 -3.57 -2.88
CA LEU A 158 6.21 -3.09 -3.69
C LEU A 158 5.84 -2.89 -5.17
N ALA A 159 4.71 -3.45 -5.64
CA ALA A 159 4.34 -3.40 -7.05
C ALA A 159 4.21 -1.99 -7.65
N PRO A 160 3.53 -1.01 -7.01
CA PRO A 160 3.41 0.35 -7.55
C PRO A 160 4.78 1.02 -7.71
N THR A 161 5.65 0.81 -6.74
CA THR A 161 7.03 1.29 -6.74
C THR A 161 7.86 0.63 -7.85
N LEU A 162 7.71 -0.69 -8.06
CA LEU A 162 8.40 -1.42 -9.13
C LEU A 162 7.94 -0.98 -10.52
N ILE A 163 6.65 -0.72 -10.71
CA ILE A 163 6.11 -0.20 -11.97
C ILE A 163 6.75 1.15 -12.30
N VAL A 164 6.86 2.03 -11.29
CA VAL A 164 7.38 3.38 -11.50
C VAL A 164 8.89 3.41 -11.69
N LEU A 165 9.64 2.65 -10.90
CA LEU A 165 11.11 2.71 -10.90
C LEU A 165 11.76 1.74 -11.89
N ALA A 166 11.14 0.60 -12.16
CA ALA A 166 11.72 -0.47 -12.97
C ALA A 166 10.99 -0.68 -14.31
N ASP A 167 9.98 0.13 -14.61
CA ASP A 167 9.07 0.00 -15.75
C ASP A 167 8.50 -1.42 -15.91
N ALA A 168 8.24 -2.06 -14.77
CA ALA A 168 7.75 -3.42 -14.72
C ALA A 168 6.32 -3.51 -15.29
N ALA A 169 6.02 -4.57 -16.04
CA ALA A 169 4.64 -4.88 -16.39
C ALA A 169 3.83 -5.13 -15.10
N PRO A 170 2.56 -4.69 -15.00
CA PRO A 170 1.79 -4.73 -13.75
C PRO A 170 1.70 -6.12 -13.12
N VAL A 171 1.48 -7.14 -13.96
CA VAL A 171 1.39 -8.54 -13.50
C VAL A 171 2.74 -9.04 -12.98
N ASP A 172 3.83 -8.69 -13.65
CA ASP A 172 5.17 -9.09 -13.24
C ASP A 172 5.59 -8.38 -11.95
N ALA A 173 5.20 -7.12 -11.77
CA ALA A 173 5.43 -6.36 -10.55
C ALA A 173 4.70 -6.97 -9.34
N LEU A 174 3.43 -7.37 -9.51
CA LEU A 174 2.64 -8.03 -8.47
C LEU A 174 3.26 -9.38 -8.07
N LYS A 175 3.63 -10.21 -9.05
CA LYS A 175 4.31 -11.50 -8.81
C LYS A 175 5.66 -11.31 -8.13
N ALA A 176 6.43 -10.31 -8.58
CA ALA A 176 7.72 -9.99 -8.01
C ALA A 176 7.58 -9.54 -6.54
N SER A 177 6.63 -8.65 -6.23
CA SER A 177 6.36 -8.20 -4.86
C SER A 177 5.96 -9.37 -3.95
N PHE A 178 5.06 -10.24 -4.42
CA PHE A 178 4.65 -11.43 -3.68
C PHE A 178 5.83 -12.38 -3.42
N ALA A 179 6.62 -12.67 -4.45
CA ALA A 179 7.82 -13.50 -4.30
C ALA A 179 8.86 -12.86 -3.38
N ALA A 180 8.97 -11.53 -3.36
CA ALA A 180 9.90 -10.80 -2.50
C ALA A 180 9.52 -10.98 -1.04
N ALA A 181 8.24 -10.77 -0.74
CA ALA A 181 7.69 -10.90 0.60
C ALA A 181 7.78 -12.36 1.11
N CYS A 182 7.53 -13.35 0.25
CA CYS A 182 7.66 -14.78 0.61
C CYS A 182 9.12 -15.24 0.78
N ARG A 183 10.08 -14.69 0.02
CA ARG A 183 11.50 -15.04 0.18
C ARG A 183 12.17 -14.29 1.33
N ASN A 184 11.69 -13.10 1.67
CA ASN A 184 12.25 -12.22 2.69
C ASN A 184 11.29 -12.04 3.87
N VAL A 185 10.77 -13.15 4.42
CA VAL A 185 9.79 -13.12 5.52
C VAL A 185 10.35 -12.42 6.76
N TRP A 186 11.58 -12.76 7.17
CA TRP A 186 12.20 -12.19 8.38
C TRP A 186 12.37 -10.66 8.37
N PRO A 187 12.99 -10.04 7.35
CA PRO A 187 13.09 -8.58 7.31
C PRO A 187 11.72 -7.91 7.12
N THR A 188 10.79 -8.54 6.40
CA THR A 188 9.41 -8.04 6.27
C THR A 188 8.66 -8.07 7.61
N LEU A 189 8.86 -9.10 8.42
CA LEU A 189 8.29 -9.20 9.77
C LEU A 189 8.84 -8.14 10.71
N ILE A 190 10.16 -7.91 10.69
CA ILE A 190 10.78 -6.85 11.51
C ILE A 190 10.28 -5.48 11.09
N TYR A 191 10.21 -5.22 9.78
CA TYR A 191 9.64 -4.00 9.25
C TYR A 191 8.20 -3.81 9.73
N GLY A 192 7.34 -4.82 9.55
CA GLY A 192 5.95 -4.79 10.01
C GLY A 192 5.81 -4.57 11.51
N LEU A 193 6.68 -5.17 12.33
CA LEU A 193 6.68 -5.01 13.79
C LEU A 193 7.05 -3.57 14.19
N ILE A 194 8.04 -2.97 13.54
CA ILE A 194 8.41 -1.58 13.81
C ILE A 194 7.29 -0.63 13.37
N VAL A 195 6.71 -0.85 12.19
CA VAL A 195 5.57 -0.07 11.69
C VAL A 195 4.37 -0.18 12.64
N ALA A 196 4.06 -1.37 13.15
CA ALA A 196 3.01 -1.56 14.15
C ALA A 196 3.30 -0.80 15.45
N GLY A 197 4.55 -0.84 15.93
CA GLY A 197 4.98 -0.06 17.10
C GLY A 197 4.82 1.45 16.89
N LEU A 198 5.20 1.96 15.72
CA LEU A 198 5.01 3.36 15.34
C LEU A 198 3.53 3.73 15.25
N ALA A 199 2.70 2.87 14.66
CA ALA A 199 1.26 3.07 14.59
C ALA A 199 0.62 3.16 16.00
N ILE A 200 0.98 2.27 16.92
CA ILE A 200 0.51 2.33 18.32
C ILE A 200 0.99 3.62 18.99
N ALA A 201 2.24 4.01 18.80
CA ALA A 201 2.76 5.28 19.34
C ALA A 201 1.99 6.50 18.79
N SER A 202 1.54 6.44 17.54
CA SER A 202 0.74 7.51 16.93
C SER A 202 -0.62 7.70 17.62
N LEU A 203 -1.24 6.62 18.11
CA LEU A 203 -2.51 6.68 18.84
C LEU A 203 -2.36 7.47 20.15
N VAL A 204 -1.21 7.32 20.84
CA VAL A 204 -0.90 8.08 22.06
C VAL A 204 -0.82 9.58 21.77
N THR A 205 -0.36 9.96 20.58
CA THR A 205 -0.28 11.37 20.14
C THR A 205 -1.58 11.92 19.55
N LEU A 206 -2.72 11.27 19.79
CA LEU A 206 -4.03 11.61 19.20
C LEU A 206 -3.99 11.64 17.66
N GLY A 207 -3.15 10.81 17.04
CA GLY A 207 -3.00 10.72 15.59
C GLY A 207 -2.04 11.76 14.98
N LEU A 208 -1.47 12.70 15.75
CA LEU A 208 -0.48 13.66 15.20
C LEU A 208 0.76 12.95 14.66
N GLY A 209 1.17 11.84 15.27
CA GLY A 209 2.26 10.99 14.77
C GLY A 209 2.00 10.44 13.37
N LEU A 210 0.74 10.28 12.94
CA LEU A 210 0.42 9.79 11.59
C LEU A 210 0.92 10.75 10.50
N LEU A 211 0.98 12.05 10.77
CA LEU A 211 1.48 13.04 9.80
C LEU A 211 2.94 12.79 9.40
N VAL A 212 3.72 12.19 10.30
CA VAL A 212 5.12 11.84 10.06
C VAL A 212 5.25 10.38 9.63
N ILE A 213 4.46 9.49 10.22
CA ILE A 213 4.53 8.05 9.94
C ILE A 213 4.06 7.75 8.52
N VAL A 214 2.95 8.32 8.06
CA VAL A 214 2.42 8.08 6.70
C VAL A 214 3.48 8.32 5.61
N PRO A 215 4.10 9.52 5.50
CA PRO A 215 5.13 9.73 4.50
C PRO A 215 6.38 8.86 4.74
N LEU A 216 6.72 8.58 6.01
CA LEU A 216 7.82 7.69 6.34
C LEU A 216 7.58 6.26 5.82
N LEU A 217 6.35 5.73 5.89
CA LEU A 217 6.01 4.40 5.37
C LEU A 217 6.20 4.30 3.87
N TYR A 218 5.84 5.35 3.12
CA TYR A 218 6.08 5.40 1.68
C TYR A 218 7.57 5.42 1.36
N LEU A 219 8.34 6.23 2.09
CA LEU A 219 9.79 6.35 1.91
C LEU A 219 10.54 5.07 2.30
N SER A 220 10.12 4.40 3.37
CA SER A 220 10.72 3.13 3.79
C SER A 220 10.35 1.99 2.85
N SER A 221 9.12 1.98 2.32
CA SER A 221 8.71 0.99 1.31
C SER A 221 9.45 1.20 -0.02
N PHE A 222 9.73 2.46 -0.37
CA PHE A 222 10.61 2.82 -1.48
C PHE A 222 12.04 2.33 -1.26
N ALA A 223 12.62 2.54 -0.08
CA ALA A 223 13.95 2.04 0.27
C ALA A 223 13.99 0.50 0.22
N ALA A 224 12.99 -0.17 0.78
CA ALA A 224 12.84 -1.63 0.73
C ALA A 224 12.79 -2.14 -0.70
N CYS A 225 12.01 -1.49 -1.58
CA CYS A 225 11.90 -1.87 -2.99
C CYS A 225 13.26 -1.81 -3.70
N ARG A 226 14.00 -0.70 -3.54
CA ARG A 226 15.31 -0.52 -4.20
C ARG A 226 16.39 -1.45 -3.68
N GLU A 227 16.25 -1.96 -2.47
CA GLU A 227 17.20 -2.91 -1.92
C GLU A 227 16.86 -4.36 -2.26
N LEU A 228 15.58 -4.72 -2.15
CA LEU A 228 15.09 -6.06 -2.50
C LEU A 228 15.21 -6.35 -4.00
N PHE A 229 15.14 -5.29 -4.81
CA PHE A 229 15.34 -5.37 -6.25
C PHE A 229 16.52 -4.50 -6.63
N THR A 230 17.58 -5.11 -7.15
CA THR A 230 18.64 -4.33 -7.79
C THR A 230 18.04 -3.69 -9.05
N LEU A 231 17.62 -2.44 -8.90
CA LEU A 231 17.21 -1.60 -10.00
C LEU A 231 18.50 -1.02 -10.58
N GLU A 232 19.12 -1.76 -11.50
CA GLU A 232 20.21 -1.23 -12.32
C GLU A 232 19.65 -0.03 -13.08
N SER A 233 20.22 1.15 -12.81
CA SER A 233 20.07 2.30 -13.68
C SER A 233 20.62 1.91 -15.05
N PRO A 234 19.85 2.04 -16.16
CA PRO A 234 20.37 1.81 -17.49
C PRO A 234 21.27 2.99 -17.87
N GLU A 235 22.49 3.06 -17.31
CA GLU A 235 23.52 4.00 -17.75
C GLU A 235 24.90 3.60 -17.16
N SER A 236 25.59 2.71 -17.88
CA SER A 236 27.00 2.87 -18.25
C SER A 236 27.41 1.72 -19.20
N SER A 237 27.23 1.92 -20.50
CA SER A 237 27.93 1.18 -21.55
C SER A 237 28.14 2.12 -22.74
#